data_AF-A0A2S4WH85-F1
#
_entry.id   AF-A0A2S4WH85-F1
#
_cell.length_a   1.000
_cell.length_b   1.000
_cell.length_c   1.000
_cell.angle_alpha   90.00
_cell.angle_beta   90.00
_cell.angle_gamma   90.00
#
_symmetry.space_group_name_H-M   'P 1'
#
loop_
_entity.id
_entity.type
_entity.pdbx_description
1 polymer ?
#
loop_
_entity_poly.entity_id
_entity_poly.type
_entity_poly.pdbx_seq_one_letter_code
_entity_poly.pdbx_strand_id
1 'polypeptide(L)'
;MKTNAITVVYYFSYWLISILIIQETVESNSLLKSRSIRSNKDKVQIETLYKPSSCLLTSQIDDRLAVTYVGTLTDNGRQFDASEDPTNPFVFKVGVGEVIKGWDEGMIGMCEGEKRVLRIPSQLAYGHDGAGDDIPPDSPLTFHVELIEIQNRKYVPKPSDVEIQTTFKPSTCPIKSKNGDRMAMTYVGTLKSNGVQFDAIKTPDHPFEFKLGAGEVIQGWEQGLKDMCIGERRKLIIPASLAYGTHGESSSTPPIPPNADLIFDTELIDIRNRHLNSEPDRDDGAEGRWVWRWSVIESLGYFFECFLVFL
;
A
#
# COMPACT_ATOMS: atom_id res chain seq x y z
N MET A 1 55.50 -45.54 37.10
CA MET A 1 55.06 -44.31 36.40
C MET A 1 55.03 -44.59 34.90
N LYS A 2 53.89 -45.08 34.38
CA LYS A 2 53.69 -45.29 32.93
C LYS A 2 52.78 -44.18 32.45
N THR A 3 53.36 -43.04 32.09
CA THR A 3 52.61 -41.91 31.54
C THR A 3 52.69 -42.00 30.02
N ASN A 4 51.62 -42.51 29.42
CA ASN A 4 50.93 -41.88 28.30
C ASN A 4 51.67 -41.70 26.95
N ALA A 5 52.12 -42.80 26.33
CA ALA A 5 52.36 -42.82 24.88
C ALA A 5 51.06 -42.58 24.08
N ILE A 6 49.91 -43.02 24.61
CA ILE A 6 48.59 -42.86 23.99
C ILE A 6 48.20 -41.37 23.91
N THR A 7 48.45 -40.60 24.96
CA THR A 7 48.08 -39.18 25.01
C THR A 7 48.86 -38.32 23.99
N VAL A 8 50.13 -38.65 23.71
CA VAL A 8 50.94 -37.91 22.71
C VAL A 8 50.40 -38.12 21.29
N VAL A 9 49.97 -39.35 20.96
CA VAL A 9 49.37 -39.66 19.64
C VAL A 9 48.04 -38.93 19.46
N TYR A 10 47.22 -38.86 20.51
CA TYR A 10 45.97 -38.10 20.49
C TYR A 10 46.22 -36.59 20.29
N TYR A 11 47.16 -35.97 20.99
CA TYR A 11 47.44 -34.54 20.79
C TYR A 11 48.00 -34.24 19.40
N PHE A 12 48.81 -35.12 18.83
CA PHE A 12 49.38 -34.93 17.48
C PHE A 12 48.33 -35.08 16.37
N SER A 13 47.40 -36.04 16.51
CA SER A 13 46.30 -36.21 15.56
C SER A 13 45.29 -35.05 15.64
N TYR A 14 44.94 -34.58 16.83
CA TYR A 14 44.09 -33.40 17.00
C TYR A 14 44.76 -32.14 16.43
N TRP A 15 46.07 -31.99 16.59
CA TRP A 15 46.81 -30.85 16.02
C TRP A 15 46.86 -30.89 14.48
N LEU A 16 47.10 -32.05 13.88
CA LEU A 16 47.08 -32.22 12.42
C LEU A 16 45.69 -32.01 11.81
N ILE A 17 44.64 -32.55 12.44
CA ILE A 17 43.25 -32.33 12.01
C ILE A 17 42.87 -30.85 12.14
N SER A 18 43.29 -30.19 13.22
CA SER A 18 43.06 -28.74 13.39
C SER A 18 43.75 -27.92 12.31
N ILE A 19 44.98 -28.28 11.92
CA ILE A 19 45.72 -27.60 10.84
C ILE A 19 45.03 -27.82 9.48
N LEU A 20 44.60 -29.04 9.16
CA LEU A 20 43.86 -29.34 7.93
C LEU A 20 42.56 -28.53 7.83
N ILE A 21 41.80 -28.46 8.92
CA ILE A 21 40.56 -27.65 8.99
C ILE A 21 40.88 -26.16 8.85
N ILE A 22 41.96 -25.66 9.45
CA ILE A 22 42.39 -24.25 9.30
C ILE A 22 42.79 -23.97 7.85
N GLN A 23 43.47 -24.90 7.18
CA GLN A 23 43.92 -24.70 5.80
C GLN A 23 42.74 -24.70 4.80
N GLU A 24 41.78 -25.61 4.94
CA GLU A 24 40.55 -25.63 4.13
C GLU A 24 39.64 -24.40 4.38
N THR A 25 39.57 -23.91 5.62
CA THR A 25 38.80 -22.71 5.96
C THR A 25 39.45 -21.42 5.44
N VAL A 26 40.78 -21.35 5.36
CA VAL A 26 41.49 -20.22 4.75
C VAL A 26 41.31 -20.19 3.24
N GLU A 27 41.40 -21.34 2.55
CA GLU A 27 41.17 -21.41 1.10
C GLU A 27 39.73 -21.05 0.72
N SER A 28 38.74 -21.58 1.44
CA SER A 28 37.32 -21.26 1.20
C SER A 28 37.00 -19.78 1.44
N ASN A 29 37.56 -19.17 2.50
CA ASN A 29 37.43 -17.73 2.74
C ASN A 29 38.13 -16.89 1.66
N SER A 30 39.27 -17.35 1.13
CA SER A 30 39.97 -16.67 0.04
C SER A 30 39.15 -16.67 -1.27
N LEU A 31 38.46 -17.78 -1.56
CA LEU A 31 37.59 -17.94 -2.73
C LEU A 31 36.29 -17.14 -2.59
N LEU A 32 35.70 -17.07 -1.39
CA LEU A 32 34.52 -16.24 -1.14
C LEU A 32 34.85 -14.75 -1.21
N LYS A 33 36.03 -14.34 -0.72
CA LYS A 33 36.52 -12.96 -0.83
C LYS A 33 36.88 -12.59 -2.27
N SER A 34 37.48 -13.50 -3.05
CA SER A 34 37.75 -13.25 -4.48
C SER A 34 36.45 -13.19 -5.29
N ARG A 35 35.46 -14.03 -4.98
CA ARG A 35 34.15 -14.03 -5.62
C ARG A 35 33.32 -12.80 -5.24
N SER A 36 33.40 -12.30 -4.00
CA SER A 36 32.70 -11.07 -3.60
C SER A 36 33.35 -9.81 -4.19
N ILE A 37 34.68 -9.76 -4.30
CA ILE A 37 35.41 -8.67 -4.95
C ILE A 37 35.18 -8.66 -6.47
N ARG A 38 35.08 -9.83 -7.12
CA ARG A 38 34.73 -9.94 -8.55
C ARG A 38 33.28 -9.48 -8.79
N SER A 39 32.35 -9.95 -7.96
CA SER A 39 30.91 -9.60 -8.02
C SER A 39 30.63 -8.09 -7.96
N ASN A 40 31.48 -7.30 -7.28
CA ASN A 40 31.27 -5.85 -7.17
C ASN A 40 31.91 -5.04 -8.32
N LYS A 41 32.81 -5.64 -9.12
CA LYS A 41 33.39 -5.01 -10.31
C LYS A 41 32.53 -5.21 -11.57
N ASP A 42 31.64 -6.21 -11.55
CA ASP A 42 30.84 -6.62 -12.70
C ASP A 42 29.47 -5.93 -12.75
N LYS A 43 29.21 -4.95 -11.87
CA LYS A 43 27.95 -4.22 -11.79
C LYS A 43 28.14 -2.74 -12.09
N VAL A 44 27.10 -2.10 -12.60
CA VAL A 44 27.05 -0.64 -12.71
C VAL A 44 27.10 -0.04 -11.31
N GLN A 45 27.98 0.94 -11.12
CA GLN A 45 27.98 1.76 -9.91
C GLN A 45 27.14 3.01 -10.18
N ILE A 46 26.12 3.21 -9.36
CA ILE A 46 25.16 4.30 -9.51
C ILE A 46 25.38 5.28 -8.36
N GLU A 47 25.75 6.51 -8.69
CA GLU A 47 25.86 7.61 -7.74
C GLU A 47 24.78 8.65 -8.08
N THR A 48 23.90 8.98 -7.13
CA THR A 48 22.89 10.02 -7.32
C THR A 48 23.46 11.37 -6.92
N LEU A 49 23.63 12.27 -7.89
CA LEU A 49 24.14 13.62 -7.65
C LEU A 49 23.06 14.57 -7.15
N TYR A 50 21.86 14.42 -7.71
CA TYR A 50 20.72 15.25 -7.38
C TYR A 50 19.44 14.46 -7.59
N LYS A 51 18.53 14.52 -6.60
CA LYS A 51 17.20 13.95 -6.68
C LYS A 51 16.18 15.01 -6.30
N PRO A 52 15.19 15.30 -7.15
CA PRO A 52 14.15 16.27 -6.83
C PRO A 52 13.31 15.78 -5.65
N SER A 53 12.82 16.74 -4.85
CA SER A 53 11.98 16.46 -3.68
C SER A 53 10.64 15.84 -4.06
N SER A 54 10.09 16.25 -5.20
CA SER A 54 8.88 15.70 -5.79
C SER A 54 9.27 14.65 -6.83
N CYS A 55 9.19 13.37 -6.46
CA CYS A 55 9.39 12.25 -7.37
C CYS A 55 8.07 11.49 -7.51
N LEU A 56 7.20 12.01 -8.38
CA LEU A 56 5.86 11.46 -8.60
C LEU A 56 5.89 10.20 -9.45
N LEU A 57 6.88 10.09 -10.33
CA LEU A 57 7.08 8.98 -11.24
C LEU A 57 8.55 8.58 -11.23
N THR A 58 8.80 7.27 -11.15
CA THR A 58 10.14 6.71 -11.34
C THR A 58 10.16 5.87 -12.60
N SER A 59 11.27 5.90 -13.33
CA SER A 59 11.48 5.11 -14.54
C SER A 59 11.36 3.61 -14.28
N GLN A 60 10.70 2.90 -15.20
CA GLN A 60 10.43 1.47 -15.19
C GLN A 60 10.81 0.86 -16.53
N ILE A 61 10.95 -0.46 -16.56
CA ILE A 61 11.22 -1.21 -17.79
C ILE A 61 10.16 -0.86 -18.85
N ASP A 62 10.60 -0.67 -20.10
CA ASP A 62 9.80 -0.23 -21.27
C ASP A 62 9.34 1.24 -21.25
N ASP A 63 9.80 2.05 -20.30
CA ASP A 63 9.64 3.51 -20.38
C ASP A 63 10.47 4.12 -21.50
N ARG A 64 9.91 5.13 -22.19
CA ARG A 64 10.65 6.01 -23.10
C ARG A 64 11.24 7.17 -22.31
N LEU A 65 12.55 7.15 -22.11
CA LEU A 65 13.28 8.17 -21.36
C LEU A 65 13.88 9.18 -22.32
N ALA A 66 13.69 10.48 -22.03
CA ALA A 66 14.42 11.57 -22.65
C ALA A 66 15.51 12.05 -21.68
N VAL A 67 16.77 12.04 -22.10
CA VAL A 67 17.90 12.32 -21.22
C VAL A 67 18.91 13.25 -21.86
N THR A 68 19.63 13.98 -21.03
CA THR A 68 20.92 14.58 -21.42
C THR A 68 22.06 13.79 -20.77
N TYR A 69 23.18 13.69 -21.46
CA TYR A 69 24.34 12.95 -20.94
C TYR A 69 25.68 13.47 -21.44
N VAL A 70 26.72 13.16 -20.67
CA VAL A 70 28.13 13.25 -21.07
C VAL A 70 28.80 11.92 -20.78
N GLY A 71 29.39 11.29 -21.80
CA GLY A 71 30.10 10.02 -21.70
C GLY A 71 31.62 10.21 -21.76
N THR A 72 32.33 9.69 -20.76
CA THR A 72 33.80 9.74 -20.67
C THR A 72 34.42 8.37 -20.43
N LEU A 73 35.63 8.16 -20.91
CA LEU A 73 36.45 7.00 -20.53
C LEU A 73 36.85 7.15 -19.06
N THR A 74 36.59 6.14 -18.24
CA THR A 74 36.82 6.23 -16.78
C THR A 74 38.30 6.39 -16.44
N ASP A 75 39.19 5.80 -17.25
CA ASP A 75 40.62 5.74 -16.95
C ASP A 75 41.35 7.07 -17.15
N ASN A 76 40.95 7.85 -18.17
CA ASN A 76 41.63 9.10 -18.54
C ASN A 76 40.71 10.32 -18.60
N GLY A 77 39.40 10.15 -18.38
CA GLY A 77 38.41 11.22 -18.40
C GLY A 77 38.10 11.78 -19.80
N ARG A 78 38.65 11.19 -20.88
CA ARG A 78 38.40 11.67 -22.24
C ARG A 78 36.93 11.49 -22.58
N GLN A 79 36.25 12.58 -22.92
CA GLN A 79 34.90 12.56 -23.47
C GLN A 79 34.92 11.92 -24.86
N PHE A 80 34.01 10.97 -25.09
CA PHE A 80 33.82 10.34 -26.39
C PHE A 80 32.47 10.69 -27.01
N ASP A 81 31.47 11.05 -26.21
CA ASP A 81 30.13 11.40 -26.71
C ASP A 81 29.37 12.26 -25.69
N ALA A 82 28.42 13.08 -26.16
CA ALA A 82 27.54 13.87 -25.30
C ALA A 82 26.28 14.36 -26.03
N SER A 83 25.19 14.44 -25.29
CA SER A 83 23.94 15.11 -25.66
C SER A 83 23.53 16.03 -24.53
N GLU A 84 24.02 17.27 -24.52
CA GLU A 84 23.84 18.21 -23.41
C GLU A 84 22.67 19.18 -23.60
N ASP A 85 22.16 19.33 -24.82
CA ASP A 85 21.06 20.23 -25.11
C ASP A 85 19.73 19.63 -24.61
N PRO A 86 19.11 20.20 -23.55
CA PRO A 86 17.85 19.68 -23.02
C PRO A 86 16.68 19.88 -23.98
N THR A 87 16.82 20.72 -25.02
CA THR A 87 15.79 20.90 -26.06
C THR A 87 15.84 19.83 -27.15
N ASN A 88 16.96 19.10 -27.24
CA ASN A 88 17.14 17.96 -28.14
C ASN A 88 17.73 16.77 -27.37
N PRO A 89 16.99 16.20 -26.40
CA PRO A 89 17.49 15.11 -25.56
C PRO A 89 17.62 13.81 -26.35
N PHE A 90 18.49 12.93 -25.88
CA PHE A 90 18.58 11.56 -26.39
C PHE A 90 17.40 10.74 -25.85
N VAL A 91 16.68 10.07 -26.74
CA VAL A 91 15.46 9.31 -26.40
C VAL A 91 15.63 7.84 -26.72
N PHE A 92 15.36 6.99 -25.75
CA PHE A 92 15.44 5.53 -25.88
C PHE A 92 14.44 4.83 -24.94
N LYS A 93 14.18 3.55 -25.15
CA LYS A 93 13.45 2.69 -24.21
C LYS A 93 14.38 1.99 -23.24
N VAL A 94 14.12 2.13 -21.94
CA VAL A 94 14.95 1.53 -20.89
C VAL A 94 14.58 0.08 -20.58
N GLY A 95 15.58 -0.75 -20.36
CA GLY A 95 15.43 -2.13 -19.87
C GLY A 95 15.03 -3.13 -20.95
N VAL A 96 15.11 -2.75 -22.23
CA VAL A 96 14.70 -3.58 -23.38
C VAL A 96 15.83 -3.83 -24.38
N GLY A 97 17.05 -3.38 -24.08
CA GLY A 97 18.23 -3.58 -24.92
C GLY A 97 18.40 -2.60 -26.08
N GLU A 98 17.77 -1.42 -26.03
CA GLU A 98 18.01 -0.34 -27.02
C GLU A 98 19.36 0.38 -26.81
N VAL A 99 19.90 0.31 -25.60
CA VAL A 99 21.18 0.92 -25.20
C VAL A 99 22.09 -0.12 -24.53
N ILE A 100 23.32 0.27 -24.19
CA ILE A 100 24.23 -0.62 -23.45
C ILE A 100 23.60 -1.10 -22.14
N LYS A 101 23.90 -2.33 -21.72
CA LYS A 101 23.31 -2.95 -20.52
C LYS A 101 23.47 -2.09 -19.27
N GLY A 102 24.59 -1.39 -19.15
CA GLY A 102 24.83 -0.52 -18.01
C GLY A 102 23.89 0.68 -17.90
N TRP A 103 23.36 1.16 -19.03
CA TRP A 103 22.30 2.17 -19.05
C TRP A 103 20.95 1.55 -18.69
N ASP A 104 20.61 0.40 -19.29
CA ASP A 104 19.38 -0.32 -18.98
C ASP A 104 19.25 -0.64 -17.48
N GLU A 105 20.36 -0.97 -16.82
CA GLU A 105 20.40 -1.19 -15.37
C GLU A 105 20.46 0.14 -14.58
N GLY A 106 21.31 1.08 -15.00
CA GLY A 106 21.62 2.30 -14.25
C GLY A 106 20.51 3.35 -14.23
N MET A 107 19.61 3.31 -15.22
CA MET A 107 18.57 4.32 -15.43
C MET A 107 17.24 3.97 -14.78
N ILE A 108 17.05 2.75 -14.28
CA ILE A 108 15.81 2.32 -13.61
C ILE A 108 15.67 3.04 -12.25
N GLY A 109 14.43 3.42 -11.92
CA GLY A 109 14.11 4.09 -10.66
C GLY A 109 14.50 5.57 -10.60
N MET A 110 14.89 6.20 -11.72
CA MET A 110 15.16 7.64 -11.81
C MET A 110 13.87 8.46 -11.82
N CYS A 111 13.88 9.60 -11.15
CA CYS A 111 12.83 10.61 -11.25
C CYS A 111 13.13 11.62 -12.37
N GLU A 112 12.11 12.22 -12.97
CA GLU A 112 12.31 13.40 -13.83
C GLU A 112 13.03 14.51 -13.06
N GLY A 113 14.07 15.09 -13.66
CA GLY A 113 15.01 16.04 -13.07
C GLY A 113 16.14 15.40 -12.23
N GLU A 114 16.15 14.08 -12.02
CA GLU A 114 17.22 13.39 -11.28
C GLU A 114 18.52 13.34 -12.10
N LYS A 115 19.66 13.57 -11.43
CA LYS A 115 21.00 13.48 -12.02
C LYS A 115 21.80 12.35 -11.38
N ARG A 116 22.44 11.52 -12.20
CA ARG A 116 23.26 10.39 -11.77
C ARG A 116 24.64 10.40 -12.44
N VAL A 117 25.60 9.77 -11.76
CA VAL A 117 26.82 9.24 -12.38
C VAL A 117 26.69 7.73 -12.46
N LEU A 118 26.82 7.19 -13.66
CA LEU A 118 26.87 5.76 -13.93
C LEU A 118 28.31 5.37 -14.26
N ARG A 119 28.95 4.56 -13.44
CA ARG A 119 30.26 3.95 -13.77
C ARG A 119 30.01 2.53 -14.23
N ILE A 120 30.21 2.31 -15.52
CA ILE A 120 29.82 1.10 -16.23
C ILE A 120 31.09 0.31 -16.56
N PRO A 121 31.27 -0.90 -16.01
CA PRO A 121 32.39 -1.75 -16.39
C PRO A 121 32.27 -2.17 -17.86
N SER A 122 33.39 -2.46 -18.52
CA SER A 122 33.42 -2.71 -19.96
C SER A 122 32.45 -3.81 -20.41
N GLN A 123 32.25 -4.86 -19.60
CA GLN A 123 31.36 -5.98 -19.92
C GLN A 123 29.87 -5.59 -19.98
N LEU A 124 29.48 -4.49 -19.35
CA LEU A 124 28.14 -3.91 -19.42
C LEU A 124 28.06 -2.72 -20.40
N ALA A 125 29.17 -2.38 -21.05
CA ALA A 125 29.29 -1.39 -22.11
C ALA A 125 29.61 -2.08 -23.45
N TYR A 126 30.79 -1.82 -24.03
CA TYR A 126 31.21 -2.32 -25.34
C TYR A 126 32.19 -3.51 -25.30
N GLY A 127 32.49 -4.01 -24.10
CA GLY A 127 33.28 -5.22 -23.88
C GLY A 127 34.68 -5.18 -24.49
N HIS A 128 35.16 -6.36 -24.89
CA HIS A 128 36.49 -6.54 -25.49
C HIS A 128 36.58 -5.96 -26.91
N ASP A 129 35.44 -5.75 -27.58
CA ASP A 129 35.43 -5.25 -28.96
C ASP A 129 35.64 -3.73 -29.01
N GLY A 130 35.22 -3.01 -27.96
CA GLY A 130 35.20 -1.54 -27.97
C GLY A 130 34.18 -0.99 -28.97
N ALA A 131 34.32 0.28 -29.35
CA ALA A 131 33.47 0.91 -30.37
C ALA A 131 34.23 1.98 -31.15
N GLY A 132 34.44 1.71 -32.44
CA GLY A 132 35.14 2.62 -33.35
C GLY A 132 36.54 3.01 -32.85
N ASP A 133 36.96 4.23 -33.17
CA ASP A 133 38.24 4.79 -32.72
C ASP A 133 38.13 5.46 -31.33
N ASP A 134 36.91 5.66 -30.83
CA ASP A 134 36.64 6.46 -29.65
C ASP A 134 36.60 5.64 -28.35
N ILE A 135 36.20 4.38 -28.42
CA ILE A 135 36.12 3.52 -27.24
C ILE A 135 37.03 2.29 -27.45
N PRO A 136 38.21 2.27 -26.82
CA PRO A 136 39.10 1.11 -26.90
C PRO A 136 38.47 -0.16 -26.28
N PRO A 137 38.94 -1.35 -26.69
CA PRO A 137 38.69 -2.62 -26.00
C PRO A 137 38.79 -2.53 -24.47
N ASP A 138 37.88 -3.23 -23.79
CA ASP A 138 37.88 -3.39 -22.33
C ASP A 138 37.80 -2.07 -21.53
N SER A 139 37.36 -0.98 -22.16
CA SER A 139 37.27 0.33 -21.50
C SER A 139 36.06 0.45 -20.57
N PRO A 140 36.25 0.79 -19.27
CA PRO A 140 35.17 1.20 -18.40
C PRO A 140 34.72 2.63 -18.71
N LEU A 141 33.41 2.89 -18.68
CA LEU A 141 32.82 4.18 -19.04
C LEU A 141 32.19 4.86 -17.84
N THR A 142 32.26 6.20 -17.80
CA THR A 142 31.56 7.02 -16.82
C THR A 142 30.59 7.93 -17.56
N PHE A 143 29.31 7.88 -17.18
CA PHE A 143 28.27 8.74 -17.73
C PHE A 143 27.70 9.65 -16.65
N HIS A 144 27.67 10.95 -16.93
CA HIS A 144 26.85 11.91 -16.19
C HIS A 144 25.53 12.02 -16.94
N VAL A 145 24.43 11.66 -16.30
CA VAL A 145 23.10 11.63 -16.93
C VAL A 145 22.11 12.46 -16.14
N GLU A 146 21.18 13.09 -16.83
CA GLU A 146 20.02 13.78 -16.27
C GLU A 146 18.76 13.29 -16.98
N LEU A 147 17.79 12.79 -16.22
CA LEU A 147 16.50 12.38 -16.76
C LEU A 147 15.64 13.62 -16.95
N ILE A 148 15.33 13.98 -18.19
CA ILE A 148 14.50 15.14 -18.51
C ILE A 148 13.02 14.79 -18.38
N GLU A 149 12.60 13.67 -18.99
CA GLU A 149 11.18 13.30 -19.08
C GLU A 149 10.99 11.79 -19.26
N ILE A 150 9.90 11.25 -18.71
CA ILE A 150 9.35 9.93 -19.05
C ILE A 150 8.17 10.13 -20.02
N GLN A 151 8.39 9.94 -21.31
CA GLN A 151 7.47 10.42 -22.36
C GLN A 151 6.16 9.62 -22.49
N ASN A 152 6.19 8.33 -22.14
CA ASN A 152 5.08 7.41 -22.39
C ASN A 152 4.20 7.14 -21.15
N ARG A 153 4.51 7.75 -20.01
CA ARG A 153 3.70 7.64 -18.80
C ARG A 153 3.47 9.01 -18.18
N LYS A 154 2.28 9.23 -17.63
CA LYS A 154 1.96 10.43 -16.86
C LYS A 154 1.64 10.03 -15.44
N TYR A 155 2.11 10.82 -14.49
CA TYR A 155 1.64 10.67 -13.12
C TYR A 155 0.15 10.99 -13.06
N VAL A 156 -0.64 10.00 -12.64
CA VAL A 156 -2.06 10.18 -12.31
C VAL A 156 -2.14 10.19 -10.79
N PRO A 157 -2.51 11.32 -10.16
CA PRO A 157 -2.73 11.36 -8.72
C PRO A 157 -3.76 10.29 -8.35
N LYS A 158 -3.38 9.39 -7.44
CA LYS A 158 -4.31 8.42 -6.91
C LYS A 158 -5.41 9.17 -6.14
N PRO A 159 -6.71 8.86 -6.32
CA PRO A 159 -7.77 9.54 -5.58
C PRO A 159 -7.49 9.50 -4.08
N SER A 160 -7.54 10.65 -3.41
CA SER A 160 -7.39 10.71 -1.94
C SER A 160 -8.69 10.37 -1.22
N ASP A 161 -9.82 10.54 -1.92
CA ASP A 161 -11.15 10.47 -1.34
C ASP A 161 -11.86 9.18 -1.79
N VAL A 162 -12.82 8.73 -0.98
CA VAL A 162 -13.71 7.63 -1.36
C VAL A 162 -14.66 8.09 -2.46
N GLU A 163 -14.73 7.34 -3.56
CA GLU A 163 -15.75 7.54 -4.59
C GLU A 163 -17.02 6.80 -4.19
N ILE A 164 -18.15 7.51 -4.19
CA ILE A 164 -19.45 6.98 -3.77
C ILE A 164 -20.38 6.94 -4.98
N GLN A 165 -20.82 5.74 -5.36
CA GLN A 165 -21.82 5.54 -6.40
C GLN A 165 -23.07 4.92 -5.78
N THR A 166 -24.17 5.69 -5.67
CA THR A 166 -25.45 5.14 -5.22
C THR A 166 -26.05 4.26 -6.32
N THR A 167 -26.14 2.96 -6.07
CA THR A 167 -26.67 1.97 -7.03
C THR A 167 -28.16 1.76 -6.87
N PHE A 168 -28.70 1.98 -5.67
CA PHE A 168 -30.13 1.96 -5.41
C PHE A 168 -30.46 2.93 -4.27
N LYS A 169 -31.51 3.72 -4.43
CA LYS A 169 -32.00 4.65 -3.41
C LYS A 169 -33.48 4.40 -3.15
N PRO A 170 -33.89 4.08 -1.92
CA PRO A 170 -35.30 3.98 -1.54
C PRO A 170 -36.04 5.28 -1.83
N SER A 171 -37.33 5.16 -2.15
CA SER A 171 -38.20 6.32 -2.41
C SER A 171 -38.42 7.18 -1.16
N THR A 172 -38.37 6.58 0.03
CA THR A 172 -38.49 7.25 1.32
C THR A 172 -37.19 7.12 2.11
N CYS A 173 -36.80 8.20 2.79
CA CYS A 173 -35.58 8.24 3.58
C CYS A 173 -35.80 9.02 4.88
N PRO A 174 -36.57 8.46 5.81
CA PRO A 174 -36.98 9.21 6.99
C PRO A 174 -35.85 9.27 8.04
N ILE A 175 -34.89 8.34 7.99
CA ILE A 175 -33.66 8.36 8.78
C ILE A 175 -32.47 8.26 7.83
N LYS A 176 -31.50 9.14 8.03
CA LYS A 176 -30.17 9.09 7.40
C LYS A 176 -29.13 8.76 8.44
N SER A 177 -28.15 7.96 8.04
CA SER A 177 -27.00 7.62 8.86
C SER A 177 -26.15 8.84 9.19
N LYS A 178 -25.67 8.91 10.43
CA LYS A 178 -24.75 9.93 10.92
C LYS A 178 -23.77 9.33 11.92
N ASN A 179 -22.72 10.10 12.26
CA ASN A 179 -21.78 9.69 13.32
C ASN A 179 -22.53 9.38 14.62
N GLY A 180 -22.17 8.27 15.25
CA GLY A 180 -22.80 7.73 16.47
C GLY A 180 -23.87 6.66 16.21
N ASP A 181 -24.34 6.51 14.97
CA ASP A 181 -25.33 5.49 14.61
C ASP A 181 -24.72 4.09 14.64
N ARG A 182 -25.51 3.11 15.12
CA ARG A 182 -25.16 1.68 15.08
C ARG A 182 -25.72 1.09 13.79
N MET A 183 -24.84 0.97 12.80
CA MET A 183 -25.16 0.53 11.45
C MET A 183 -25.26 -0.99 11.42
N ALA A 184 -26.23 -1.52 10.67
CA ALA A 184 -26.31 -2.94 10.31
C ALA A 184 -26.31 -3.06 8.78
N MET A 185 -25.32 -3.76 8.22
CA MET A 185 -25.07 -3.75 6.76
C MET A 185 -24.78 -5.13 6.19
N THR A 186 -25.13 -5.32 4.92
CA THR A 186 -24.54 -6.35 4.07
C THR A 186 -23.52 -5.69 3.13
N TYR A 187 -22.51 -6.46 2.73
CA TYR A 187 -21.49 -6.00 1.81
C TYR A 187 -20.79 -7.13 1.06
N VAL A 188 -20.16 -6.76 -0.05
CA VAL A 188 -19.18 -7.57 -0.77
C VAL A 188 -17.95 -6.72 -1.04
N GLY A 189 -16.80 -7.13 -0.52
CA GLY A 189 -15.50 -6.48 -0.72
C GLY A 189 -14.67 -7.18 -1.80
N THR A 190 -14.19 -6.43 -2.78
CA THR A 190 -13.37 -6.93 -3.89
C THR A 190 -12.15 -6.06 -4.15
N LEU A 191 -11.06 -6.65 -4.67
CA LEU A 191 -9.87 -5.91 -5.11
C LEU A 191 -10.17 -5.20 -6.44
N LYS A 192 -9.90 -3.90 -6.52
CA LYS A 192 -10.11 -3.11 -7.75
C LYS A 192 -9.25 -3.59 -8.93
N SER A 193 -8.07 -4.14 -8.64
CA SER A 193 -7.09 -4.55 -9.65
C SER A 193 -7.50 -5.77 -10.47
N ASN A 194 -8.17 -6.74 -9.86
CA ASN A 194 -8.48 -8.03 -10.48
C ASN A 194 -9.89 -8.57 -10.17
N GLY A 195 -10.70 -7.84 -9.39
CA GLY A 195 -12.06 -8.22 -9.03
C GLY A 195 -12.17 -9.35 -8.00
N VAL A 196 -11.07 -9.82 -7.43
CA VAL A 196 -11.08 -10.93 -6.46
C VAL A 196 -11.81 -10.49 -5.19
N GLN A 197 -12.83 -11.26 -4.79
CA GLN A 197 -13.56 -11.07 -3.53
C GLN A 197 -12.68 -11.54 -2.36
N PHE A 198 -12.45 -10.65 -1.38
CA PHE A 198 -11.67 -10.98 -0.17
C PHE A 198 -12.54 -11.09 1.08
N ASP A 199 -13.74 -10.49 1.09
CA ASP A 199 -14.66 -10.53 2.21
C ASP A 199 -16.10 -10.28 1.76
N ALA A 200 -17.09 -10.83 2.46
CA ALA A 200 -18.51 -10.57 2.20
C ALA A 200 -19.44 -11.03 3.33
N ILE A 201 -20.46 -10.21 3.61
CA ILE A 201 -21.66 -10.60 4.35
C ILE A 201 -22.86 -10.29 3.45
N LYS A 202 -23.48 -11.33 2.88
CA LYS A 202 -24.52 -11.18 1.84
C LYS A 202 -25.95 -11.31 2.36
N THR A 203 -26.13 -11.84 3.56
CA THR A 203 -27.46 -12.15 4.11
C THR A 203 -27.89 -11.12 5.16
N PRO A 204 -29.13 -10.58 5.09
CA PRO A 204 -29.64 -9.63 6.08
C PRO A 204 -29.85 -10.20 7.48
N ASP A 205 -29.91 -11.52 7.64
CA ASP A 205 -30.17 -12.19 8.93
C ASP A 205 -29.02 -12.02 9.93
N HIS A 206 -27.79 -11.89 9.42
CA HIS A 206 -26.58 -11.70 10.22
C HIS A 206 -25.76 -10.54 9.63
N PRO A 207 -26.29 -9.31 9.72
CA PRO A 207 -25.63 -8.15 9.15
C PRO A 207 -24.37 -7.82 9.94
N PHE A 208 -23.40 -7.24 9.25
CA PHE A 208 -22.24 -6.67 9.92
C PHE A 208 -22.65 -5.42 10.68
N GLU A 209 -22.34 -5.36 11.97
CA GLU A 209 -22.71 -4.24 12.83
C GLU A 209 -21.50 -3.48 13.36
N PHE A 210 -21.50 -2.17 13.17
CA PHE A 210 -20.44 -1.27 13.63
C PHE A 210 -21.03 0.11 13.98
N LYS A 211 -20.28 0.91 14.73
CA LYS A 211 -20.64 2.29 15.07
C LYS A 211 -19.99 3.27 14.09
N LEU A 212 -20.80 4.00 13.33
CA LEU A 212 -20.31 4.99 12.37
C LEU A 212 -19.68 6.17 13.10
N GLY A 213 -18.52 6.63 12.62
CA GLY A 213 -17.72 7.72 13.18
C GLY A 213 -16.84 7.33 14.36
N ALA A 214 -16.78 6.04 14.72
CA ALA A 214 -16.00 5.57 15.87
C ALA A 214 -14.61 5.00 15.50
N GLY A 215 -14.31 4.85 14.21
CA GLY A 215 -13.08 4.20 13.75
C GLY A 215 -13.12 2.68 13.90
N GLU A 216 -14.31 2.08 13.94
CA GLU A 216 -14.50 0.64 14.01
C GLU A 216 -14.30 -0.04 12.63
N VAL A 217 -14.30 0.75 11.56
CA VAL A 217 -14.12 0.30 10.17
C VAL A 217 -13.08 1.16 9.46
N ILE A 218 -12.68 0.74 8.25
CA ILE A 218 -11.74 1.49 7.42
C ILE A 218 -12.25 2.92 7.13
N GLN A 219 -11.34 3.87 6.97
CA GLN A 219 -11.68 5.29 6.80
C GLN A 219 -12.60 5.54 5.59
N GLY A 220 -12.46 4.75 4.53
CA GLY A 220 -13.35 4.86 3.37
C GLY A 220 -14.81 4.52 3.68
N TRP A 221 -15.07 3.61 4.63
CA TRP A 221 -16.43 3.33 5.11
C TRP A 221 -16.94 4.45 6.02
N GLU A 222 -16.09 4.94 6.92
CA GLU A 222 -16.42 6.06 7.81
C GLU A 222 -16.87 7.31 7.04
N GLN A 223 -16.31 7.53 5.85
CA GLN A 223 -16.67 8.63 4.96
C GLN A 223 -17.83 8.26 4.02
N GLY A 224 -17.75 7.08 3.38
CA GLY A 224 -18.64 6.66 2.29
C GLY A 224 -20.07 6.31 2.72
N LEU A 225 -20.28 6.03 4.01
CA LEU A 225 -21.55 5.55 4.54
C LEU A 225 -22.37 6.58 5.31
N LYS A 226 -21.92 7.85 5.33
CA LYS A 226 -22.72 8.97 5.86
C LYS A 226 -23.90 9.29 4.95
N ASP A 227 -24.96 9.84 5.54
CA ASP A 227 -26.16 10.30 4.83
C ASP A 227 -26.83 9.21 3.97
N MET A 228 -26.71 7.96 4.39
CA MET A 228 -27.28 6.79 3.75
C MET A 228 -28.65 6.46 4.34
N CYS A 229 -29.60 6.13 3.47
CA CYS A 229 -30.94 5.73 3.86
C CYS A 229 -31.01 4.23 4.16
N ILE A 230 -31.87 3.82 5.10
CA ILE A 230 -32.16 2.39 5.30
C ILE A 230 -32.74 1.82 4.00
N GLY A 231 -32.15 0.73 3.51
CA GLY A 231 -32.43 0.10 2.21
C GLY A 231 -31.64 0.67 1.03
N GLU A 232 -30.84 1.72 1.21
CA GLU A 232 -29.94 2.24 0.16
C GLU A 232 -28.81 1.27 -0.15
N ARG A 233 -28.35 1.25 -1.40
CA ARG A 233 -27.18 0.50 -1.85
C ARG A 233 -26.17 1.43 -2.49
N ARG A 234 -24.89 1.19 -2.17
CA ARG A 234 -23.77 1.98 -2.69
C ARG A 234 -22.65 1.07 -3.17
N LYS A 235 -21.98 1.48 -4.24
CA LYS A 235 -20.65 1.01 -4.60
C LYS A 235 -19.66 2.06 -4.11
N LEU A 236 -18.78 1.68 -3.19
CA LEU A 236 -17.69 2.51 -2.69
C LEU A 236 -16.39 2.07 -3.36
N ILE A 237 -15.69 3.00 -4.02
CA ILE A 237 -14.33 2.75 -4.51
C ILE A 237 -13.38 3.46 -3.56
N ILE A 238 -12.63 2.67 -2.80
CA ILE A 238 -11.83 3.13 -1.66
C ILE A 238 -10.35 3.03 -2.04
N PRO A 239 -9.62 4.16 -2.09
CA PRO A 239 -8.19 4.12 -2.32
C PRO A 239 -7.47 3.47 -1.14
N ALA A 240 -6.33 2.82 -1.39
CA ALA A 240 -5.56 2.14 -0.37
C ALA A 240 -5.28 2.98 0.89
N SER A 241 -5.06 4.29 0.74
CA SER A 241 -4.84 5.24 1.84
C SER A 241 -6.01 5.36 2.82
N LEU A 242 -7.23 5.06 2.38
CA LEU A 242 -8.45 5.01 3.20
C LEU A 242 -8.89 3.58 3.55
N ALA A 243 -8.08 2.58 3.19
CA ALA A 243 -8.28 1.15 3.44
C ALA A 243 -7.11 0.56 4.25
N TYR A 244 -6.38 -0.43 3.71
CA TYR A 244 -5.28 -1.14 4.38
C TYR A 244 -3.88 -0.59 4.08
N GLY A 245 -3.80 0.54 3.37
CA GLY A 245 -2.57 1.32 3.17
C GLY A 245 -1.44 0.56 2.49
N THR A 246 -0.20 0.94 2.84
CA THR A 246 1.04 0.37 2.29
C THR A 246 1.35 -1.03 2.82
N HIS A 247 0.63 -1.51 3.83
CA HIS A 247 0.90 -2.81 4.46
C HIS A 247 -0.03 -3.89 3.92
N GLY A 248 -1.24 -3.54 3.48
CA GLY A 248 -2.25 -4.52 3.11
C GLY A 248 -2.78 -5.28 4.32
N GLU A 249 -3.39 -6.45 4.08
CA GLU A 249 -3.88 -7.36 5.13
C GLU A 249 -3.59 -8.79 4.72
N SER A 250 -2.52 -9.36 5.27
CA SER A 250 -2.05 -10.70 4.93
C SER A 250 -2.82 -11.82 5.63
N SER A 251 -3.57 -11.53 6.70
CA SER A 251 -4.35 -12.54 7.43
C SER A 251 -5.69 -12.86 6.78
N SER A 252 -6.16 -12.00 5.88
CA SER A 252 -7.37 -12.23 5.08
C SER A 252 -7.15 -13.36 4.05
N THR A 253 -8.22 -14.07 3.69
CA THR A 253 -8.17 -15.14 2.69
C THR A 253 -9.24 -14.92 1.62
N PRO A 254 -8.87 -14.52 0.38
CA PRO A 254 -7.50 -14.19 -0.08
C PRO A 254 -6.91 -12.92 0.56
N PRO A 255 -5.57 -12.79 0.60
CA PRO A 255 -4.91 -11.64 1.22
C PRO A 255 -5.13 -10.35 0.42
N ILE A 256 -5.17 -9.23 1.12
CA ILE A 256 -5.22 -7.89 0.53
C ILE A 256 -3.78 -7.39 0.34
N PRO A 257 -3.31 -7.17 -0.90
CA PRO A 257 -1.95 -6.70 -1.13
C PRO A 257 -1.71 -5.28 -0.57
N PRO A 258 -0.45 -4.93 -0.25
CA PRO A 258 -0.01 -3.56 -0.11
C PRO A 258 -0.52 -2.64 -1.22
N ASN A 259 -0.95 -1.43 -0.86
CA ASN A 259 -1.40 -0.39 -1.77
C ASN A 259 -2.62 -0.77 -2.65
N ALA A 260 -3.38 -1.79 -2.25
CA ALA A 260 -4.56 -2.22 -2.97
C ALA A 260 -5.75 -1.26 -2.80
N ASP A 261 -6.36 -0.88 -3.93
CA ASP A 261 -7.66 -0.20 -3.94
C ASP A 261 -8.78 -1.23 -3.85
N LEU A 262 -9.82 -0.88 -3.13
CA LEU A 262 -10.94 -1.78 -2.84
C LEU A 262 -12.23 -1.25 -3.45
N ILE A 263 -13.11 -2.17 -3.79
CA ILE A 263 -14.49 -1.89 -4.16
C ILE A 263 -15.39 -2.60 -3.16
N PHE A 264 -16.31 -1.86 -2.54
CA PHE A 264 -17.35 -2.42 -1.69
C PHE A 264 -18.72 -2.16 -2.29
N ASP A 265 -19.46 -3.21 -2.58
CA ASP A 265 -20.91 -3.12 -2.82
C ASP A 265 -21.61 -3.30 -1.47
N THR A 266 -22.29 -2.27 -0.99
CA THR A 266 -22.89 -2.22 0.35
C THR A 266 -24.40 -1.98 0.29
N GLU A 267 -25.12 -2.49 1.29
CA GLU A 267 -26.53 -2.20 1.54
C GLU A 267 -26.76 -1.92 3.02
N LEU A 268 -27.43 -0.81 3.32
CA LEU A 268 -27.78 -0.46 4.69
C LEU A 268 -29.08 -1.16 5.06
N ILE A 269 -29.01 -2.13 5.97
CA ILE A 269 -30.17 -2.93 6.38
C ILE A 269 -30.96 -2.20 7.47
N ASP A 270 -30.28 -1.61 8.46
CA ASP A 270 -30.93 -0.95 9.59
C ASP A 270 -29.98 0.02 10.33
N ILE A 271 -30.57 0.92 11.12
CA ILE A 271 -29.86 1.74 12.11
C ILE A 271 -30.39 1.38 13.50
N ARG A 272 -29.69 0.48 14.20
CA ARG A 272 -30.20 -0.22 15.39
C ARG A 272 -30.60 0.68 16.54
N ASN A 273 -29.96 1.83 16.66
CA ASN A 273 -30.18 2.78 17.76
C ASN A 273 -31.07 3.96 17.37
N ARG A 274 -31.74 3.92 16.21
CA ARG A 274 -32.65 4.97 15.76
C ARG A 274 -33.95 4.36 15.25
N HIS A 275 -35.06 4.68 15.89
CA HIS A 275 -36.38 4.30 15.44
C HIS A 275 -37.16 5.52 14.97
N LEU A 276 -38.01 5.32 13.98
CA LEU A 276 -39.08 6.28 13.70
C LEU A 276 -40.06 6.14 14.87
N ASN A 277 -40.19 7.18 15.68
CA ASN A 277 -41.27 7.23 16.66
C ASN A 277 -42.59 7.12 15.89
N SER A 278 -43.21 5.94 15.93
CA SER A 278 -44.56 5.73 15.42
C SER A 278 -45.55 6.04 16.52
N GLU A 279 -45.63 7.30 16.94
CA GLU A 279 -46.79 7.82 17.65
C GLU A 279 -46.78 9.35 17.52
N PRO A 280 -47.85 9.98 17.00
CA PRO A 280 -48.06 11.40 17.25
C PRO A 280 -48.22 11.55 18.75
N ASP A 281 -47.50 12.51 19.35
CA ASP A 281 -47.71 12.97 20.72
C ASP A 281 -49.22 13.06 20.98
N ARG A 282 -49.76 12.09 21.73
CA ARG A 282 -51.00 12.31 22.45
C ARG A 282 -50.61 13.17 23.64
N ASP A 283 -50.89 14.46 23.47
CA ASP A 283 -50.86 15.48 24.50
C ASP A 283 -51.88 15.10 25.60
N ASP A 284 -51.45 14.22 26.50
CA ASP A 284 -52.21 13.74 27.66
C ASP A 284 -51.48 14.21 28.93
N GLY A 285 -51.60 15.50 29.27
CA GLY A 285 -50.82 16.01 30.40
C GLY A 285 -51.20 17.33 31.04
N ALA A 286 -52.42 17.83 30.85
CA ALA A 286 -53.03 18.66 31.89
C ALA A 286 -53.26 17.77 33.13
N GLU A 287 -52.79 18.23 34.29
CA GLU A 287 -52.81 17.49 35.55
C GLU A 287 -54.23 17.07 35.97
N GLY A 288 -54.43 15.76 36.16
CA GLY A 288 -55.62 15.19 36.78
C GLY A 288 -55.33 13.79 37.29
N ARG A 289 -55.13 13.64 38.60
CA ARG A 289 -54.92 12.34 39.26
C ARG A 289 -56.27 11.80 39.77
N TRP A 290 -56.69 10.66 39.25
CA TRP A 290 -57.84 9.91 39.79
C TRP A 290 -57.49 9.30 41.16
N VAL A 291 -58.24 9.64 42.20
CA VAL A 291 -58.08 9.08 43.55
C VAL A 291 -59.34 8.29 43.92
N TRP A 292 -59.16 7.00 44.18
CA TRP A 292 -60.22 6.11 44.66
C TRP A 292 -60.20 6.10 46.20
N ARG A 293 -61.33 6.43 46.85
CA ARG A 293 -61.44 6.38 48.31
C ARG A 293 -62.72 5.65 48.71
N TRP A 294 -62.56 4.61 49.53
CA TRP A 294 -63.68 3.92 50.15
C TRP A 294 -64.22 4.77 51.31
N SER A 295 -65.53 5.04 51.32
CA SER A 295 -66.21 5.63 52.46
C SER A 295 -67.21 4.62 53.03
N VAL A 296 -67.08 4.33 54.31
CA VAL A 296 -68.00 3.46 55.07
C VAL A 296 -69.12 4.34 55.62
N ILE A 297 -70.37 4.02 55.28
CA ILE A 297 -71.54 4.53 56.00
C ILE A 297 -72.32 3.33 56.50
N GLU A 298 -72.50 3.25 57.82
CA GLU A 298 -73.38 2.28 58.47
C GLU A 298 -74.83 2.56 58.03
N SER A 299 -75.35 1.75 57.12
CA SER A 299 -76.66 1.08 57.28
C SER A 299 -77.27 0.53 55.98
N LEU A 300 -76.90 0.93 54.77
CA LEU A 300 -77.55 0.41 53.54
C LEU A 300 -76.63 0.42 52.30
N GLY A 301 -75.84 -0.65 52.09
CA GLY A 301 -75.25 -1.03 50.79
C GLY A 301 -74.10 -0.17 50.22
N TYR A 302 -73.21 -0.80 49.43
CA TYR A 302 -72.11 -0.13 48.72
C TYR A 302 -72.62 0.60 47.48
N PHE A 303 -72.28 1.88 47.30
CA PHE A 303 -72.54 2.65 46.08
C PHE A 303 -71.22 3.18 45.50
N PHE A 304 -71.01 3.01 44.19
CA PHE A 304 -69.85 3.51 43.45
C PHE A 304 -70.19 4.90 42.90
N GLU A 305 -69.58 5.97 43.42
CA GLU A 305 -69.58 7.28 42.74
C GLU A 305 -68.15 7.74 42.45
N CYS A 306 -67.97 8.26 41.24
CA CYS A 306 -66.71 8.78 40.71
C CYS A 306 -66.78 10.32 40.75
N PHE A 307 -65.95 10.97 41.56
CA PHE A 307 -65.86 12.42 41.57
C PHE A 307 -64.52 12.88 40.98
N LEU A 308 -64.63 13.83 40.06
CA LEU A 308 -63.53 14.55 39.44
C LEU A 308 -63.22 15.77 40.31
N VAL A 309 -62.02 15.83 40.90
CA VAL A 309 -61.57 16.99 41.69
C VAL A 309 -60.47 17.69 40.90
N PHE A 310 -60.70 18.96 40.56
CA PHE A 310 -59.68 19.87 40.04
C PHE A 310 -58.92 20.49 41.23
N LEU A 311 -57.59 20.52 41.17
CA LEU A 311 -56.77 21.42 41.99
C LEU A 311 -56.52 22.71 41.20
#